data_AF-A0A950G4D5-F1
#
_entry.id   AF-A0A950G4D5-F1
#
_cell.length_a   1.000
_cell.length_b   1.000
_cell.length_c   1.000
_cell.angle_alpha   90.00
_cell.angle_beta   90.00
_cell.angle_gamma   90.00
#
_symmetry.space_group_name_H-M   'P 1'
#
loop_
_entity.id
_entity.type
_entity.pdbx_description
1 polymer ?
#
loop_
_entity_poly.entity_id
_entity_poly.type
_entity_poly.pdbx_seq_one_letter_code
_entity_poly.pdbx_strand_id
1 'polypeptide(L)'
;MPYKILVSTVLGGLLGLLVAPAFAAPDIVLYDGHTQPHAHIAISDFEGHAVLDHASVTVPKPATPRVPDSSVSAHRGKLDGHKSALTLAWHQAWFASLGFEGGAPLDLRPYLADGVLAFDIKVSDLAKGGLFVKLACGKDCERKLNFILQARALEGQGWQHLAFPLACFVRDGDDFAKVPLPFAVETSGSGEFAIADVRLRARPAAGEALQSCPDYRTASVTPSPLIQVWSLEWWMPRHEEKLAEIRRRQAAHEPTNLVFIGDSITHNWEKDGAKVWERWYAPQHALDLGFGGYKTENVLWRLQHGEVDGIAPKVAVLMIGTNNTGDRQEDPRTTAAGVRRLLDELRARLPGTRILLLAVFPRSERSDDVLRRLNNEVNGLISGFADGRNIVFLNINEHFTGAGGSLSREVMPDLLHPNEHGYELWADAMAPTLQAMLNAPSTQTATHAAAAAPPASAVQP
;
A
#
# COMPACT_ATOMS: atom_id res chain seq x y z
N MET A 1 -76.23 23.89 -41.24
CA MET A 1 -76.06 22.42 -41.22
C MET A 1 -74.85 22.09 -40.36
N PRO A 2 -75.02 21.33 -39.29
CA PRO A 2 -74.03 21.14 -38.22
C PRO A 2 -73.25 19.83 -38.38
N TYR A 3 -72.03 19.76 -37.87
CA TYR A 3 -71.44 18.48 -37.46
C TYR A 3 -70.80 18.62 -36.08
N LYS A 4 -71.31 17.79 -35.16
CA LYS A 4 -70.93 17.64 -33.76
C LYS A 4 -69.51 17.08 -33.65
N ILE A 5 -68.70 17.69 -32.80
CA ILE A 5 -67.42 17.13 -32.37
C ILE A 5 -67.70 16.13 -31.25
N LEU A 6 -67.33 14.87 -31.48
CA LEU A 6 -67.41 13.78 -30.51
C LEU A 6 -66.24 13.93 -29.52
N VAL A 7 -66.54 14.05 -28.23
CA VAL A 7 -65.55 13.93 -27.15
C VAL A 7 -65.45 12.43 -26.82
N SER A 8 -64.32 11.81 -27.15
CA SER A 8 -64.02 10.43 -26.75
C SER A 8 -63.16 10.46 -25.49
N THR A 9 -63.74 10.02 -24.38
CA THR A 9 -63.05 9.76 -23.12
C THR A 9 -62.11 8.57 -23.30
N VAL A 10 -60.80 8.78 -23.20
CA VAL A 10 -59.81 7.69 -23.10
C VAL A 10 -59.48 7.50 -21.62
N LEU A 11 -59.93 6.38 -21.05
CA LEU A 11 -59.46 5.89 -19.75
C LEU A 11 -57.96 5.58 -19.87
N GLY A 12 -57.13 6.37 -19.20
CA GLY A 12 -55.73 6.05 -18.98
C GLY A 12 -55.61 4.93 -17.96
N GLY A 13 -55.35 3.71 -18.40
CA GLY A 13 -54.93 2.61 -17.53
C GLY A 13 -53.52 2.88 -17.01
N LEU A 14 -53.38 3.11 -15.70
CA LEU A 14 -52.10 2.97 -15.03
C LEU A 14 -51.71 1.48 -15.07
N LEU A 15 -50.87 1.09 -16.02
CA LEU A 15 -50.04 -0.10 -15.86
C LEU A 15 -48.97 0.24 -14.82
N GLY A 16 -49.27 0.00 -13.55
CA GLY A 16 -48.23 -0.13 -12.53
C GLY A 16 -47.34 -1.31 -12.91
N LEU A 17 -46.13 -1.04 -13.39
CA LEU A 17 -45.07 -2.04 -13.42
C LEU A 17 -44.82 -2.45 -11.96
N LEU A 18 -45.40 -3.57 -11.56
CA LEU A 18 -44.96 -4.34 -10.41
C LEU A 18 -43.51 -4.74 -10.67
N VAL A 19 -42.57 -3.94 -10.16
CA VAL A 19 -41.19 -4.37 -9.98
C VAL A 19 -41.27 -5.53 -9.01
N ALA A 20 -41.10 -6.76 -9.53
CA ALA A 20 -40.94 -7.92 -8.68
C ALA A 20 -39.82 -7.63 -7.68
N PRO A 21 -39.99 -7.89 -6.37
CA PRO A 21 -38.92 -7.69 -5.42
C PRO A 21 -37.75 -8.54 -5.88
N ALA A 22 -36.60 -7.92 -6.15
CA ALA A 22 -35.37 -8.65 -6.36
C ALA A 22 -35.16 -9.51 -5.10
N PHE A 23 -35.35 -10.83 -5.22
CA PHE A 23 -35.04 -11.75 -4.14
C PHE A 23 -33.58 -11.52 -3.77
N ALA A 24 -33.34 -11.08 -2.53
CA ALA A 24 -31.98 -10.91 -2.04
C ALA A 24 -31.27 -12.26 -2.14
N ALA A 25 -30.02 -12.26 -2.59
CA ALA A 25 -29.21 -13.47 -2.62
C ALA A 25 -29.17 -14.07 -1.19
N PRO A 26 -29.23 -15.41 -1.06
CA PRO A 26 -29.26 -16.06 0.26
C PRO A 26 -27.94 -15.83 1.01
N ASP A 27 -27.97 -15.89 2.33
CA ASP A 27 -26.73 -15.84 3.12
C ASP A 27 -25.87 -17.07 2.84
N ILE A 28 -24.56 -16.86 2.67
CA ILE A 28 -23.57 -17.93 2.52
C ILE A 28 -22.85 -18.10 3.85
N VAL A 29 -23.01 -19.27 4.46
CA VAL A 29 -22.33 -19.62 5.73
C VAL A 29 -20.96 -20.18 5.43
N LEU A 30 -19.90 -19.39 5.59
CA LEU A 30 -18.53 -19.89 5.37
C LEU A 30 -18.09 -20.79 6.52
N TYR A 31 -18.49 -20.45 7.74
CA TYR A 31 -18.23 -21.26 8.93
C TYR A 31 -19.20 -20.95 10.08
N ASP A 32 -19.88 -21.97 10.62
CA ASP A 32 -20.71 -21.90 11.84
C ASP A 32 -20.40 -23.05 12.83
N GLY A 33 -19.18 -23.59 12.72
CA GLY A 33 -18.77 -24.87 13.32
C GLY A 33 -18.50 -25.93 12.25
N HIS A 34 -19.14 -25.79 11.09
CA HIS A 34 -18.88 -26.57 9.88
C HIS A 34 -18.48 -25.64 8.74
N THR A 35 -17.53 -26.08 7.91
CA THR A 35 -17.15 -25.40 6.67
C THR A 35 -18.11 -25.77 5.54
N GLN A 36 -18.06 -25.01 4.44
CA GLN A 36 -18.73 -25.37 3.18
C GLN A 36 -18.31 -26.77 2.68
N PRO A 37 -19.15 -27.47 1.88
CA PRO A 37 -18.79 -28.77 1.33
C PRO A 37 -17.42 -28.76 0.63
N HIS A 38 -16.59 -29.77 0.92
CA HIS A 38 -15.20 -29.91 0.45
C HIS A 38 -14.21 -28.85 0.95
N ALA A 39 -14.68 -27.79 1.61
CA ALA A 39 -13.81 -26.82 2.25
C ALA A 39 -13.28 -27.37 3.59
N HIS A 40 -12.03 -27.05 3.90
CA HIS A 40 -11.37 -27.37 5.16
C HIS A 40 -10.73 -26.13 5.75
N ILE A 41 -10.46 -26.18 7.06
CA ILE A 41 -9.79 -25.09 7.77
C ILE A 41 -8.29 -25.32 7.64
N ALA A 42 -7.60 -24.37 7.06
CA ALA A 42 -6.16 -24.40 6.89
C ALA A 42 -5.50 -23.30 7.72
N ILE A 43 -4.33 -23.61 8.26
CA ILE A 43 -3.39 -22.63 8.79
C ILE A 43 -2.06 -22.74 8.08
N SER A 44 -1.39 -21.61 7.89
CA SER A 44 -0.07 -21.56 7.27
C SER A 44 0.84 -20.64 8.03
N ASP A 45 2.14 -20.88 7.92
CA ASP A 45 3.20 -19.94 8.27
C ASP A 45 4.09 -19.66 7.04
N PHE A 46 5.24 -19.03 7.24
CA PHE A 46 6.17 -18.70 6.16
C PHE A 46 6.79 -19.92 5.45
N GLU A 47 6.78 -21.09 6.10
CA GLU A 47 7.52 -22.28 5.66
C GLU A 47 6.66 -23.56 5.59
N GLY A 48 5.40 -23.50 6.03
CA GLY A 48 4.53 -24.66 6.14
C GLY A 48 3.04 -24.34 6.09
N HIS A 49 2.26 -25.42 5.97
CA HIS A 49 0.81 -25.44 5.88
C HIS A 49 0.31 -26.66 6.66
N ALA A 50 -0.86 -26.53 7.31
CA ALA A 50 -1.51 -27.62 7.99
C ALA A 50 -3.04 -27.48 7.97
N VAL A 51 -3.74 -28.61 7.90
CA VAL A 51 -5.20 -28.69 7.96
C VAL A 51 -5.65 -29.01 9.39
N LEU A 52 -6.65 -28.28 9.89
CA LEU A 52 -7.26 -28.53 11.20
C LEU A 52 -8.36 -29.60 11.08
N ASP A 53 -7.93 -30.87 11.01
CA ASP A 53 -8.81 -32.05 10.93
C ASP A 53 -9.30 -32.54 12.30
N HIS A 54 -8.64 -32.11 13.38
CA HIS A 54 -8.92 -32.51 14.76
C HIS A 54 -9.18 -31.28 15.65
N ALA A 55 -9.16 -31.48 16.97
CA ALA A 55 -9.38 -30.40 17.94
C ALA A 55 -8.29 -29.32 17.86
N SER A 56 -7.06 -29.66 17.50
CA SER A 56 -5.96 -28.70 17.33
C SER A 56 -4.96 -29.15 16.28
N VAL A 57 -4.21 -28.20 15.75
CA VAL A 57 -3.08 -28.45 14.84
C VAL A 57 -2.01 -27.38 15.03
N THR A 58 -0.75 -27.75 14.85
CA THR A 58 0.39 -26.84 14.79
C THR A 58 1.06 -27.01 13.44
N VAL A 59 1.42 -25.91 12.78
CA VAL A 59 2.12 -25.97 11.49
C VAL A 59 3.46 -26.71 11.70
N PRO A 60 3.72 -27.79 10.96
CA PRO A 60 4.97 -28.53 11.11
C PRO A 60 6.14 -27.71 10.56
N LYS A 61 7.26 -27.72 11.29
CA LYS A 61 8.50 -27.09 10.82
C LYS A 61 9.23 -27.98 9.82
N PRO A 62 9.86 -27.42 8.78
CA PRO A 62 10.78 -28.17 7.93
C PRO A 62 12.03 -28.59 8.73
N ALA A 63 12.81 -29.52 8.18
CA ALA A 63 14.02 -30.06 8.85
C ALA A 63 15.07 -28.97 9.17
N THR A 64 15.15 -27.93 8.35
CA THR A 64 16.05 -26.78 8.53
C THR A 64 15.24 -25.47 8.44
N PRO A 65 14.55 -25.07 9.52
CA PRO A 65 13.69 -23.90 9.51
C PRO A 65 14.50 -22.61 9.40
N ARG A 66 14.05 -21.66 8.56
CA ARG A 66 14.60 -20.31 8.51
C ARG A 66 14.16 -19.48 9.70
N VAL A 67 13.03 -19.83 10.32
CA VAL A 67 12.48 -19.21 11.54
C VAL A 67 12.29 -20.23 12.66
N PRO A 68 13.39 -20.74 13.25
CA PRO A 68 13.36 -21.83 14.23
C PRO A 68 12.56 -21.50 15.49
N ASP A 69 12.38 -20.22 15.83
CA ASP A 69 11.67 -19.81 17.05
C ASP A 69 10.18 -19.51 16.80
N SER A 70 9.76 -19.38 15.54
CA SER A 70 8.36 -19.08 15.21
C SER A 70 7.44 -20.27 15.46
N SER A 71 6.17 -20.04 15.78
CA SER A 71 5.17 -21.11 15.81
C SER A 71 3.79 -20.58 15.43
N VAL A 72 2.99 -21.43 14.80
CA VAL A 72 1.60 -21.14 14.45
C VAL A 72 0.76 -22.38 14.76
N SER A 73 -0.31 -22.18 15.52
CA SER A 73 -1.21 -23.25 15.91
C SER A 73 -2.66 -22.77 15.89
N ALA A 74 -3.58 -23.70 15.64
CA ALA A 74 -5.01 -23.45 15.76
C ALA A 74 -5.71 -24.50 16.59
N HIS A 75 -6.80 -24.09 17.23
CA HIS A 75 -7.68 -24.93 18.03
C HIS A 75 -9.14 -24.67 17.67
N ARG A 76 -9.94 -25.72 17.58
CA ARG A 76 -11.40 -25.64 17.47
C ARG A 76 -12.04 -26.13 18.75
N GLY A 77 -12.89 -25.31 19.36
CA GLY A 77 -13.53 -25.69 20.62
C GLY A 77 -14.63 -24.74 21.09
N LYS A 78 -15.13 -25.00 22.29
CA LYS A 78 -16.05 -24.09 22.98
C LYS A 78 -15.25 -22.93 23.57
N LEU A 79 -15.71 -21.70 23.36
CA LEU A 79 -15.10 -20.51 23.95
C LEU A 79 -16.18 -19.46 24.23
N ASP A 80 -16.37 -19.13 25.52
CA ASP A 80 -17.26 -18.05 26.00
C ASP A 80 -18.61 -17.96 25.29
N GLY A 81 -19.32 -19.09 25.21
CA GLY A 81 -20.67 -19.18 24.62
C GLY A 81 -20.70 -19.66 23.17
N HIS A 82 -19.63 -19.49 22.39
CA HIS A 82 -19.55 -20.09 21.05
C HIS A 82 -19.16 -21.57 21.17
N LYS A 83 -19.91 -22.44 20.47
CA LYS A 83 -19.73 -23.89 20.56
C LYS A 83 -18.55 -24.42 19.72
N SER A 84 -18.12 -23.66 18.73
CA SER A 84 -17.11 -24.07 17.76
C SER A 84 -16.28 -22.87 17.29
N ALA A 85 -15.72 -22.12 18.23
CA ALA A 85 -14.77 -21.06 17.94
C ALA A 85 -13.48 -21.64 17.35
N LEU A 86 -12.83 -20.89 16.47
CA LEU A 86 -11.51 -21.18 15.92
C LEU A 86 -10.50 -20.20 16.51
N THR A 87 -9.65 -20.69 17.40
CA THR A 87 -8.55 -19.90 17.96
C THR A 87 -7.30 -20.09 17.11
N LEU A 88 -6.69 -18.98 16.68
CA LEU A 88 -5.36 -18.96 16.07
C LEU A 88 -4.39 -18.32 17.06
N ALA A 89 -3.30 -19.00 17.37
CA ALA A 89 -2.21 -18.51 18.20
C ALA A 89 -0.89 -18.61 17.44
N TRP A 90 -0.10 -17.54 17.48
CA TRP A 90 1.20 -17.49 16.81
C TRP A 90 2.24 -16.76 17.64
N HIS A 91 3.49 -17.15 17.46
CA HIS A 91 4.64 -16.58 18.13
C HIS A 91 5.72 -16.24 17.12
N GLN A 92 6.19 -14.99 17.12
CA GLN A 92 7.28 -14.48 16.29
C GLN A 92 7.20 -14.90 14.81
N ALA A 93 5.99 -14.97 14.26
CA ALA A 93 5.77 -15.38 12.88
C ALA A 93 5.86 -14.17 11.95
N TRP A 94 6.71 -14.22 10.92
CA TRP A 94 6.68 -13.19 9.87
C TRP A 94 5.38 -13.22 9.07
N PHE A 95 4.78 -14.39 8.97
CA PHE A 95 3.48 -14.63 8.35
C PHE A 95 2.81 -15.78 9.07
N ALA A 96 1.53 -15.60 9.36
CA ALA A 96 0.63 -16.69 9.74
C ALA A 96 -0.75 -16.42 9.13
N SER A 97 -1.52 -17.48 8.86
CA SER A 97 -2.88 -17.32 8.37
C SER A 97 -3.81 -18.41 8.88
N LEU A 98 -5.11 -18.10 8.85
CA LEU A 98 -6.20 -19.06 9.00
C LEU A 98 -7.24 -18.77 7.91
N GLY A 99 -7.65 -19.78 7.15
CA GLY A 99 -8.62 -19.63 6.07
C GLY A 99 -9.42 -20.89 5.79
N PHE A 100 -10.37 -20.77 4.85
CA PHE A 100 -11.20 -21.89 4.40
C PHE A 100 -10.84 -22.25 2.95
N GLU A 101 -10.18 -23.38 2.75
CA GLU A 101 -9.58 -23.80 1.48
C GLU A 101 -10.25 -25.05 0.91
N GLY A 102 -10.11 -25.30 -0.40
CA GLY A 102 -10.56 -26.54 -1.05
C GLY A 102 -12.07 -26.62 -1.38
N GLY A 103 -12.86 -25.62 -0.99
CA GLY A 103 -14.28 -25.53 -1.34
C GLY A 103 -14.52 -25.22 -2.83
N ALA A 104 -15.75 -25.44 -3.28
CA ALA A 104 -16.19 -24.97 -4.59
C ALA A 104 -16.13 -23.42 -4.65
N PRO A 105 -15.61 -22.82 -5.74
CA PRO A 105 -15.58 -21.37 -5.88
C PRO A 105 -16.98 -20.75 -5.80
N LEU A 106 -17.10 -19.60 -5.13
CA LEU A 106 -18.36 -18.91 -4.93
C LEU A 106 -18.58 -17.81 -5.97
N ASP A 107 -19.82 -17.66 -6.44
CA ASP A 107 -20.25 -16.49 -7.22
C ASP A 107 -20.69 -15.37 -6.26
N LEU A 108 -19.83 -14.37 -6.09
CA LEU A 108 -20.07 -13.25 -5.19
C LEU A 108 -20.60 -12.00 -5.91
N ARG A 109 -20.84 -12.07 -7.23
CA ARG A 109 -21.42 -10.94 -7.99
C ARG A 109 -22.75 -10.41 -7.41
N PRO A 110 -23.67 -11.26 -6.90
CA PRO A 110 -24.90 -10.78 -6.27
C PRO A 110 -24.70 -9.97 -4.97
N TYR A 111 -23.49 -9.99 -4.39
CA TYR A 111 -23.16 -9.36 -3.11
C TYR A 111 -22.33 -8.08 -3.27
N LEU A 112 -21.89 -7.72 -4.50
CA LEU A 112 -20.93 -6.62 -4.68
C LEU A 112 -21.50 -5.23 -4.34
N ALA A 113 -22.82 -5.04 -4.47
CA ALA A 113 -23.46 -3.75 -4.23
C ALA A 113 -23.58 -3.44 -2.73
N ASP A 114 -24.23 -4.31 -1.97
CA ASP A 114 -24.60 -4.08 -0.57
C ASP A 114 -24.12 -5.19 0.38
N GLY A 115 -23.40 -6.19 -0.14
CA GLY A 115 -23.05 -7.37 0.63
C GLY A 115 -21.99 -7.10 1.68
N VAL A 116 -21.99 -7.94 2.72
CA VAL A 116 -21.06 -7.84 3.84
C VAL A 116 -20.43 -9.19 4.14
N LEU A 117 -19.13 -9.18 4.41
CA LEU A 117 -18.41 -10.27 5.04
C LEU A 117 -18.41 -10.01 6.55
N ALA A 118 -19.08 -10.88 7.31
CA ALA A 118 -19.26 -10.71 8.74
C ALA A 118 -18.81 -11.94 9.53
N PHE A 119 -18.29 -11.71 10.72
CA PHE A 119 -17.84 -12.74 11.65
C PHE A 119 -17.70 -12.17 13.05
N ASP A 120 -17.75 -13.04 14.05
CA ASP A 120 -17.44 -12.67 15.43
C ASP A 120 -15.95 -12.91 15.70
N ILE A 121 -15.32 -12.00 16.43
CA ILE A 121 -13.92 -12.08 16.84
C ILE A 121 -13.78 -11.83 18.33
N LYS A 122 -12.86 -12.55 18.97
CA LYS A 122 -12.36 -12.25 20.32
C LYS A 122 -10.85 -12.14 20.27
N VAL A 123 -10.31 -10.99 20.63
CA VAL A 123 -8.86 -10.73 20.64
C VAL A 123 -8.32 -10.94 22.05
N SER A 124 -7.46 -11.96 22.22
CA SER A 124 -6.84 -12.31 23.51
C SER A 124 -5.51 -11.56 23.72
N ASP A 125 -4.66 -11.52 22.68
CA ASP A 125 -3.37 -10.82 22.66
C ASP A 125 -3.09 -10.34 21.23
N LEU A 126 -2.91 -9.04 21.03
CA LEU A 126 -2.48 -8.52 19.73
C LEU A 126 -1.50 -7.34 19.86
N ALA A 127 -0.98 -7.07 21.06
CA ALA A 127 -0.08 -5.95 21.32
C ALA A 127 1.15 -5.96 20.38
N LYS A 128 1.65 -7.16 20.05
CA LYS A 128 2.75 -7.38 19.09
C LYS A 128 2.31 -8.10 17.82
N GLY A 129 1.01 -8.20 17.60
CA GLY A 129 0.39 -8.92 16.50
C GLY A 129 -0.18 -7.98 15.44
N GLY A 130 -0.52 -8.56 14.29
CA GLY A 130 -1.26 -7.88 13.22
C GLY A 130 -2.55 -8.61 12.87
N LEU A 131 -3.44 -7.95 12.15
CA LEU A 131 -4.60 -8.62 11.58
C LEU A 131 -4.93 -8.00 10.24
N PHE A 132 -5.00 -8.84 9.21
CA PHE A 132 -5.55 -8.52 7.92
C PHE A 132 -6.72 -9.44 7.62
N VAL A 133 -7.83 -8.88 7.17
CA VAL A 133 -8.92 -9.68 6.59
C VAL A 133 -8.66 -9.81 5.11
N LYS A 134 -8.68 -11.05 4.59
CA LYS A 134 -8.32 -11.37 3.22
C LYS A 134 -9.47 -12.06 2.49
N LEU A 135 -9.60 -11.71 1.21
CA LEU A 135 -10.36 -12.43 0.20
C LEU A 135 -9.46 -12.60 -1.02
N ALA A 136 -9.49 -13.76 -1.69
CA ALA A 136 -8.85 -13.93 -2.98
C ALA A 136 -9.83 -14.43 -4.05
N CYS A 137 -9.95 -13.67 -5.14
CA CYS A 137 -10.89 -13.94 -6.24
C CYS A 137 -10.26 -14.70 -7.41
N GLY A 138 -8.96 -15.03 -7.34
CA GLY A 138 -8.26 -15.79 -8.35
C GLY A 138 -6.79 -15.43 -8.44
N LYS A 139 -6.14 -15.84 -9.52
CA LYS A 139 -4.75 -15.45 -9.82
C LYS A 139 -4.65 -13.93 -9.87
N ASP A 140 -3.63 -13.37 -9.21
CA ASP A 140 -3.36 -11.93 -9.12
C ASP A 140 -4.50 -11.09 -8.47
N CYS A 141 -5.47 -11.76 -7.84
CA CYS A 141 -6.57 -11.13 -7.12
C CYS A 141 -6.55 -11.52 -5.64
N GLU A 142 -5.61 -10.97 -4.88
CA GLU A 142 -5.63 -11.02 -3.42
C GLU A 142 -5.96 -9.65 -2.83
N ARG A 143 -6.89 -9.59 -1.89
CA ARG A 143 -7.45 -8.35 -1.35
C ARG A 143 -7.34 -8.41 0.16
N LYS A 144 -6.47 -7.58 0.72
CA LYS A 144 -6.16 -7.55 2.15
C LYS A 144 -6.58 -6.21 2.73
N LEU A 145 -7.44 -6.26 3.75
CA LEU A 145 -7.80 -5.10 4.56
C LEU A 145 -6.97 -5.08 5.82
N ASN A 146 -6.20 -4.02 6.00
CA ASN A 146 -5.42 -3.79 7.20
C ASN A 146 -6.37 -3.44 8.35
N PHE A 147 -6.38 -4.27 9.40
CA PHE A 147 -7.21 -4.07 10.59
C PHE A 147 -6.35 -4.07 11.86
N ILE A 148 -5.05 -3.78 11.76
CA ILE A 148 -4.09 -3.91 12.86
C ILE A 148 -4.48 -3.04 14.08
N LEU A 149 -4.68 -1.73 13.88
CA LEU A 149 -4.94 -0.81 15.00
C LEU A 149 -6.32 -1.03 15.61
N GLN A 150 -7.31 -1.30 14.77
CA GLN A 150 -8.68 -1.57 15.19
C GLN A 150 -8.75 -2.89 15.96
N ALA A 151 -8.12 -3.97 15.48
CA ALA A 151 -8.07 -5.25 16.17
C ALA A 151 -7.36 -5.14 17.53
N ARG A 152 -6.26 -4.40 17.63
CA ARG A 152 -5.57 -4.14 18.91
C ARG A 152 -6.48 -3.43 19.91
N ALA A 153 -7.33 -2.51 19.44
CA ALA A 153 -8.28 -1.84 20.32
C ALA A 153 -9.33 -2.81 20.90
N LEU A 154 -9.62 -3.95 20.25
CA LEU A 154 -10.56 -4.96 20.73
C LEU A 154 -9.97 -5.90 21.79
N GLU A 155 -8.67 -5.83 22.08
CA GLU A 155 -8.00 -6.70 23.05
C GLU A 155 -8.69 -6.60 24.42
N GLY A 156 -9.08 -7.75 24.97
CA GLY A 156 -9.75 -7.83 26.27
C GLY A 156 -11.23 -7.37 26.27
N GLN A 157 -11.81 -6.96 25.15
CA GLN A 157 -13.22 -6.53 25.08
C GLN A 157 -14.23 -7.69 24.95
N GLY A 158 -13.77 -8.94 25.01
CA GLY A 158 -14.62 -10.11 24.77
C GLY A 158 -14.96 -10.31 23.29
N TRP A 159 -16.06 -11.01 23.01
CA TRP A 159 -16.55 -11.22 21.64
C TRP A 159 -17.10 -9.92 21.06
N GLN A 160 -16.70 -9.62 19.83
CA GLN A 160 -17.09 -8.44 19.07
C GLN A 160 -17.59 -8.89 17.70
N HIS A 161 -18.66 -8.27 17.22
CA HIS A 161 -19.19 -8.54 15.89
C HIS A 161 -18.54 -7.60 14.86
N LEU A 162 -17.97 -8.15 13.79
CA LEU A 162 -17.39 -7.37 12.70
C LEU A 162 -18.16 -7.63 11.40
N ALA A 163 -18.43 -6.56 10.65
CA ALA A 163 -19.02 -6.62 9.32
C ALA A 163 -18.26 -5.68 8.37
N PHE A 164 -17.65 -6.25 7.33
CA PHE A 164 -16.91 -5.52 6.30
C PHE A 164 -17.74 -5.45 5.02
N PRO A 165 -18.01 -4.24 4.47
CA PRO A 165 -18.60 -4.11 3.15
C PRO A 165 -17.77 -4.89 2.12
N LEU A 166 -18.42 -5.70 1.28
CA LEU A 166 -17.71 -6.49 0.27
C LEU A 166 -16.99 -5.57 -0.74
N ALA A 167 -17.53 -4.37 -0.98
CA ALA A 167 -16.90 -3.32 -1.77
C ALA A 167 -15.47 -2.96 -1.32
N CYS A 168 -15.11 -3.19 -0.04
CA CYS A 168 -13.75 -3.00 0.45
C CYS A 168 -12.72 -3.94 -0.20
N PHE A 169 -13.19 -5.09 -0.70
CA PHE A 169 -12.34 -6.09 -1.37
C PHE A 169 -12.39 -5.98 -2.90
N VAL A 170 -13.25 -5.14 -3.46
CA VAL A 170 -13.47 -5.06 -4.91
C VAL A 170 -12.58 -4.01 -5.54
N ARG A 171 -11.87 -4.39 -6.59
CA ARG A 171 -11.19 -3.45 -7.50
C ARG A 171 -11.73 -3.59 -8.91
N ASP A 172 -11.59 -2.53 -9.69
CA ASP A 172 -11.95 -2.52 -11.11
C ASP A 172 -11.18 -3.61 -11.86
N GLY A 173 -11.90 -4.45 -12.60
CA GLY A 173 -11.32 -5.58 -13.34
C GLY A 173 -11.30 -6.91 -12.60
N ASP A 174 -11.65 -6.94 -11.31
CA ASP A 174 -11.72 -8.18 -10.55
C ASP A 174 -12.88 -9.08 -11.01
N ASP A 175 -12.63 -10.39 -11.08
CA ASP A 175 -13.67 -11.39 -11.37
C ASP A 175 -14.16 -12.07 -10.09
N PHE A 176 -15.34 -11.67 -9.64
CA PHE A 176 -16.01 -12.25 -8.47
C PHE A 176 -16.99 -13.38 -8.83
N ALA A 177 -16.98 -13.90 -10.07
CA ALA A 177 -17.85 -14.99 -10.48
C ALA A 177 -17.41 -16.37 -9.94
N LYS A 178 -16.12 -16.53 -9.59
CA LYS A 178 -15.52 -17.79 -9.14
C LYS A 178 -14.47 -17.55 -8.06
N VAL A 179 -14.89 -17.06 -6.90
CA VAL A 179 -14.01 -16.74 -5.76
C VAL A 179 -13.59 -18.02 -5.04
N PRO A 180 -12.32 -18.46 -5.11
CA PRO A 180 -11.86 -19.70 -4.47
C PRO A 180 -11.60 -19.57 -2.97
N LEU A 181 -11.23 -18.38 -2.49
CA LEU A 181 -10.93 -18.11 -1.08
C LEU A 181 -11.75 -16.89 -0.62
N PRO A 182 -13.01 -17.11 -0.21
CA PRO A 182 -13.91 -16.00 0.17
C PRO A 182 -13.56 -15.38 1.53
N PHE A 183 -12.74 -16.06 2.33
CA PHE A 183 -12.31 -15.59 3.64
C PHE A 183 -10.98 -16.22 4.06
N ALA A 184 -10.07 -15.38 4.54
CA ALA A 184 -8.95 -15.73 5.38
C ALA A 184 -8.62 -14.56 6.30
N VAL A 185 -7.92 -14.85 7.38
CA VAL A 185 -7.23 -13.86 8.21
C VAL A 185 -5.74 -14.10 8.10
N GLU A 186 -4.97 -13.04 7.87
CA GLU A 186 -3.51 -13.08 7.88
C GLU A 186 -2.99 -12.25 9.05
N THR A 187 -1.88 -12.71 9.62
CA THR A 187 -1.24 -12.08 10.78
C THR A 187 0.29 -12.20 10.71
N SER A 188 0.95 -11.50 11.62
CA SER A 188 2.41 -11.47 11.80
C SER A 188 2.74 -11.05 13.23
N GLY A 189 4.00 -11.18 13.65
CA GLY A 189 4.45 -10.87 15.00
C GLY A 189 4.07 -11.99 15.99
N SER A 190 3.43 -11.64 17.10
CA SER A 190 2.91 -12.60 18.08
C SER A 190 1.51 -12.20 18.52
N GLY A 191 0.65 -13.18 18.78
CA GLY A 191 -0.68 -12.92 19.31
C GLY A 191 -1.60 -14.14 19.31
N GLU A 192 -2.83 -13.90 19.74
CA GLU A 192 -3.91 -14.86 19.77
C GLU A 192 -5.26 -14.16 19.58
N PHE A 193 -6.08 -14.70 18.67
CA PHE A 193 -7.50 -14.36 18.58
C PHE A 193 -8.33 -15.60 18.28
N ALA A 194 -9.63 -15.51 18.53
CA ALA A 194 -10.61 -16.49 18.10
C ALA A 194 -11.63 -15.87 17.14
N ILE A 195 -12.10 -16.64 16.16
CA ILE A 195 -13.23 -16.26 15.29
C ILE A 195 -14.38 -17.28 15.36
N ALA A 196 -15.59 -16.83 15.05
CA ALA A 196 -16.77 -17.66 14.90
C ALA A 196 -17.74 -17.05 13.86
N ASP A 197 -18.72 -17.85 13.44
CA ASP A 197 -19.90 -17.39 12.68
C ASP A 197 -19.58 -16.55 11.42
N VAL A 198 -18.66 -17.05 10.58
CA VAL A 198 -18.21 -16.37 9.36
C VAL A 198 -19.25 -16.52 8.25
N ARG A 199 -19.78 -15.40 7.75
CA ARG A 199 -20.88 -15.35 6.77
C ARG A 199 -20.67 -14.26 5.72
N LEU A 200 -21.12 -14.54 4.50
CA LEU A 200 -21.37 -13.52 3.48
C LEU A 200 -22.89 -13.30 3.38
N ARG A 201 -23.32 -12.06 3.56
CA ARG A 201 -24.75 -11.69 3.51
C ARG A 201 -24.97 -10.70 2.38
N ALA A 202 -26.11 -10.79 1.71
CA ALA A 202 -26.42 -9.90 0.58
C ALA A 202 -26.64 -8.44 0.99
N ARG A 203 -26.94 -8.20 2.28
CA ARG A 203 -27.13 -6.88 2.88
C ARG A 203 -26.67 -6.89 4.35
N PRO A 204 -26.31 -5.73 4.91
CA PRO A 204 -26.08 -5.61 6.34
C PRO A 204 -27.37 -5.82 7.15
N ALA A 205 -27.22 -6.24 8.40
CA ALA A 205 -28.33 -6.25 9.33
C ALA A 205 -28.76 -4.82 9.70
N ALA A 206 -30.03 -4.65 10.09
CA ALA A 206 -30.54 -3.33 10.47
C ALA A 206 -29.77 -2.79 11.69
N GLY A 207 -29.17 -1.60 11.55
CA GLY A 207 -28.37 -0.96 12.60
C GLY A 207 -26.97 -1.55 12.79
N GLU A 208 -26.52 -2.42 11.90
CA GLU A 208 -25.19 -3.03 11.96
C GLU A 208 -24.07 -2.01 11.71
N ALA A 209 -23.08 -1.99 12.60
CA ALA A 209 -21.91 -1.14 12.45
C ALA A 209 -20.94 -1.74 11.42
N LEU A 210 -20.77 -1.03 10.30
CA LEU A 210 -19.88 -1.45 9.23
C LEU A 210 -18.46 -0.93 9.45
N GLN A 211 -17.48 -1.80 9.21
CA GLN A 211 -16.08 -1.42 9.21
C GLN A 211 -15.79 -0.51 8.01
N SER A 212 -14.98 0.51 8.24
CA SER A 212 -14.50 1.38 7.17
C SER A 212 -13.25 0.80 6.53
N CYS A 213 -13.04 1.10 5.25
CA CYS A 213 -11.85 0.76 4.51
C CYS A 213 -11.40 1.96 3.67
N PRO A 214 -10.09 2.16 3.46
CA PRO A 214 -9.62 3.15 2.51
C PRO A 214 -10.12 2.83 1.10
N ASP A 215 -10.54 3.85 0.35
CA ASP A 215 -10.80 3.69 -1.08
C ASP A 215 -9.47 3.45 -1.80
N TYR A 216 -9.32 2.27 -2.41
CA TYR A 216 -8.09 1.88 -3.11
C TYR A 216 -7.75 2.84 -4.26
N ARG A 217 -8.73 3.56 -4.82
CA ARG A 217 -8.51 4.53 -5.91
C ARG A 217 -7.82 5.80 -5.42
N THR A 218 -7.94 6.11 -4.13
CA THR A 218 -7.41 7.34 -3.52
C THR A 218 -6.38 7.10 -2.42
N ALA A 219 -6.12 5.83 -2.07
CA ALA A 219 -5.17 5.46 -1.03
C ALA A 219 -3.80 6.11 -1.25
N SER A 220 -3.25 6.06 -2.47
CA SER A 220 -1.91 6.58 -2.81
C SER A 220 -1.79 8.11 -2.71
N VAL A 221 -2.91 8.84 -2.72
CA VAL A 221 -2.96 10.32 -2.64
C VAL A 221 -3.50 10.84 -1.31
N THR A 222 -3.97 9.95 -0.43
CA THR A 222 -4.53 10.30 0.87
C THR A 222 -3.48 10.11 1.95
N PRO A 223 -2.97 11.17 2.59
CA PRO A 223 -1.89 11.07 3.58
C PRO A 223 -2.23 10.08 4.70
N SER A 224 -1.35 9.13 4.97
CA SER A 224 -1.55 8.14 6.04
C SER A 224 -0.21 7.62 6.58
N PRO A 225 -0.06 7.38 7.89
CA PRO A 225 1.14 6.74 8.43
C PRO A 225 1.28 5.28 7.98
N LEU A 226 2.50 4.73 8.05
CA LEU A 226 2.73 3.32 7.75
C LEU A 226 2.28 2.44 8.92
N ILE A 227 1.19 1.69 8.71
CA ILE A 227 0.65 0.75 9.70
C ILE A 227 1.03 -0.68 9.31
N GLN A 228 2.17 -1.16 9.81
CA GLN A 228 2.62 -2.54 9.68
C GLN A 228 3.21 -2.98 11.02
N VAL A 229 3.00 -4.23 11.45
CA VAL A 229 3.46 -4.69 12.78
C VAL A 229 4.95 -4.43 13.00
N TRP A 230 5.76 -4.74 12.00
CA TRP A 230 7.21 -4.54 12.01
C TRP A 230 7.64 -3.08 11.92
N SER A 231 6.73 -2.15 11.57
CA SER A 231 7.06 -0.73 11.44
C SER A 231 6.76 0.09 12.70
N LEU A 232 5.69 -0.26 13.43
CA LEU A 232 5.06 0.61 14.43
C LEU A 232 6.01 1.11 15.53
N GLU A 233 7.05 0.34 15.87
CA GLU A 233 7.98 0.69 16.95
C GLU A 233 9.12 1.63 16.51
N TRP A 234 9.46 1.72 15.21
CA TRP A 234 10.67 2.43 14.78
C TRP A 234 10.41 3.67 13.94
N TRP A 235 9.32 3.73 13.16
CA TRP A 235 9.17 4.80 12.16
C TRP A 235 8.89 6.17 12.79
N MET A 236 8.10 6.24 13.86
CA MET A 236 7.86 7.51 14.58
C MET A 236 9.13 8.03 15.26
N PRO A 237 9.89 7.22 16.01
CA PRO A 237 11.19 7.64 16.53
C PRO A 237 12.13 8.19 15.46
N ARG A 238 12.24 7.54 14.29
CA ARG A 238 13.05 8.05 13.18
C ARG A 238 12.52 9.37 12.62
N HIS A 239 11.20 9.51 12.49
CA HIS A 239 10.61 10.77 12.04
C HIS A 239 10.99 11.92 12.99
N GLU A 240 10.87 11.72 14.29
CA GLU A 240 11.30 12.71 15.28
C GLU A 240 12.81 12.99 15.26
N GLU A 241 13.63 11.97 15.03
CA GLU A 241 15.08 12.11 14.82
C GLU A 241 15.38 13.02 13.62
N LYS A 242 14.68 12.82 12.49
CA LYS A 242 14.87 13.64 11.29
C LYS A 242 14.38 15.08 11.47
N LEU A 243 13.26 15.28 12.17
CA LEU A 243 12.82 16.63 12.55
C LEU A 243 13.85 17.30 13.48
N ALA A 244 14.45 16.57 14.42
CA ALA A 244 15.49 17.10 15.30
C ALA A 244 16.77 17.44 14.52
N GLU A 245 17.16 16.61 13.55
CA GLU A 245 18.30 16.87 12.67
C GLU A 245 18.11 18.16 11.87
N ILE A 246 16.93 18.35 11.28
CA ILE A 246 16.57 19.58 10.55
C ILE A 246 16.68 20.81 11.46
N ARG A 247 16.06 20.76 12.64
CA ARG A 247 16.13 21.86 13.63
C ARG A 247 17.56 22.18 14.04
N ARG A 248 18.39 21.15 14.24
CA ARG A 248 19.82 21.31 14.58
C ARG A 248 20.58 22.00 13.45
N ARG A 249 20.41 21.55 12.20
CA ARG A 249 21.05 22.16 11.02
C ARG A 249 20.65 23.63 10.88
N GLN A 250 19.38 23.95 11.05
CA GLN A 250 18.86 25.32 11.03
C GLN A 250 19.50 26.20 12.12
N ALA A 251 19.52 25.74 13.37
CA ALA A 251 20.10 26.49 14.48
C ALA A 251 21.61 26.75 14.27
N ALA A 252 22.31 25.79 13.67
CA ALA A 252 23.73 25.89 13.33
C ALA A 252 24.00 26.68 12.04
N HIS A 253 22.97 27.12 11.31
CA HIS A 253 23.09 27.69 9.96
C HIS A 253 23.84 26.76 8.99
N GLU A 254 23.76 25.44 9.22
CA GLU A 254 24.29 24.42 8.32
C GLU A 254 23.42 24.37 7.06
N PRO A 255 24.00 24.51 5.85
CA PRO A 255 23.21 24.43 4.63
C PRO A 255 22.63 23.02 4.45
N THR A 256 21.48 22.92 3.81
CA THR A 256 20.92 21.66 3.30
C THR A 256 20.67 21.88 1.82
N ASN A 257 21.61 21.53 0.95
CA ASN A 257 21.48 21.81 -0.50
C ASN A 257 20.77 20.68 -1.26
N LEU A 258 20.75 19.48 -0.69
CA LEU A 258 20.25 18.28 -1.32
C LEU A 258 19.42 17.48 -0.32
N VAL A 259 18.25 17.01 -0.72
CA VAL A 259 17.45 16.07 0.07
C VAL A 259 17.09 14.86 -0.77
N PHE A 260 17.19 13.67 -0.19
CA PHE A 260 16.70 12.43 -0.79
C PHE A 260 15.42 12.01 -0.08
N ILE A 261 14.37 11.72 -0.84
CA ILE A 261 13.04 11.38 -0.33
C ILE A 261 12.59 10.09 -1.00
N GLY A 262 12.24 9.10 -0.20
CA GLY A 262 11.79 7.82 -0.74
C GLY A 262 11.52 6.76 0.31
N ASP A 263 11.66 5.50 -0.12
CA ASP A 263 11.39 4.31 0.67
C ASP A 263 12.67 3.66 1.27
N SER A 264 12.68 2.34 1.47
CA SER A 264 13.84 1.58 1.98
C SER A 264 15.07 1.72 1.09
N ILE A 265 14.90 1.84 -0.23
CA ILE A 265 16.02 2.00 -1.16
C ILE A 265 16.69 3.36 -0.93
N THR A 266 15.92 4.38 -0.58
CA THR A 266 16.48 5.68 -0.21
C THR A 266 17.07 5.65 1.20
N HIS A 267 16.35 5.10 2.17
CA HIS A 267 16.79 4.98 3.57
C HIS A 267 18.13 4.25 3.72
N ASN A 268 18.39 3.25 2.86
CA ASN A 268 19.62 2.47 2.92
C ASN A 268 20.86 3.23 2.40
N TRP A 269 20.74 4.49 1.97
CA TRP A 269 21.90 5.39 1.86
C TRP A 269 22.62 5.57 3.20
N GLU A 270 21.91 5.48 4.33
CA GLU A 270 22.50 5.49 5.68
C GLU A 270 23.05 4.12 6.14
N LYS A 271 22.95 3.09 5.29
CA LYS A 271 23.38 1.71 5.59
C LYS A 271 24.31 1.18 4.50
N ASP A 272 23.79 0.35 3.60
CA ASP A 272 24.57 -0.30 2.54
C ASP A 272 25.19 0.73 1.57
N GLY A 273 24.56 1.89 1.42
CA GLY A 273 25.06 3.01 0.61
C GLY A 273 25.96 3.99 1.37
N ALA A 274 26.23 3.82 2.66
CA ALA A 274 26.84 4.85 3.51
C ALA A 274 28.21 5.33 3.01
N LYS A 275 29.07 4.42 2.54
CA LYS A 275 30.39 4.80 2.01
C LYS A 275 30.29 5.63 0.72
N VAL A 276 29.32 5.29 -0.12
CA VAL A 276 29.06 6.00 -1.37
C VAL A 276 28.45 7.37 -1.05
N TRP A 277 27.54 7.45 -0.08
CA TRP A 277 26.94 8.68 0.42
C TRP A 277 27.99 9.68 0.94
N GLU A 278 28.92 9.23 1.77
CA GLU A 278 30.00 10.07 2.32
C GLU A 278 30.87 10.68 1.22
N ARG A 279 31.13 9.95 0.13
CA ARG A 279 31.94 10.44 -0.98
C ARG A 279 31.17 11.41 -1.88
N TRP A 280 29.91 11.11 -2.19
CA TRP A 280 29.15 11.80 -3.23
C TRP A 280 28.24 12.92 -2.71
N TYR A 281 27.58 12.73 -1.57
CA TYR A 281 26.46 13.56 -1.14
C TYR A 281 26.68 14.30 0.17
N ALA A 282 27.49 13.77 1.09
CA ALA A 282 27.88 14.51 2.29
C ALA A 282 28.55 15.87 1.97
N PRO A 283 29.43 15.99 0.96
CA PRO A 283 29.99 17.29 0.55
C PRO A 283 28.95 18.27 -0.03
N GLN A 284 27.79 17.78 -0.47
CA GLN A 284 26.66 18.59 -0.93
C GLN A 284 25.75 19.01 0.23
N HIS A 285 26.09 18.66 1.47
CA HIS A 285 25.23 18.83 2.64
C HIS A 285 23.87 18.15 2.45
N ALA A 286 23.89 16.91 1.94
CA ALA A 286 22.69 16.16 1.71
C ALA A 286 22.01 15.71 3.02
N LEU A 287 20.71 15.46 2.94
CA LEU A 287 19.90 14.87 4.00
C LEU A 287 19.09 13.71 3.43
N ASP A 288 19.17 12.54 4.06
CA ASP A 288 18.36 11.37 3.73
C ASP A 288 17.05 11.38 4.54
N LEU A 289 15.92 11.47 3.84
CA LEU A 289 14.55 11.40 4.34
C LEU A 289 13.83 10.14 3.81
N GLY A 290 14.58 9.07 3.56
CA GLY A 290 14.09 7.74 3.21
C GLY A 290 13.58 6.96 4.42
N PHE A 291 12.52 6.17 4.21
CA PHE A 291 11.92 5.32 5.24
C PHE A 291 11.54 3.93 4.69
N GLY A 292 11.88 2.87 5.43
CA GLY A 292 11.64 1.50 5.02
C GLY A 292 10.16 1.15 4.80
N GLY A 293 9.84 0.56 3.64
CA GLY A 293 8.50 0.11 3.27
C GLY A 293 7.46 1.19 2.99
N TYR A 294 7.89 2.46 2.91
CA TYR A 294 6.99 3.57 2.65
C TYR A 294 6.41 3.52 1.24
N LYS A 295 5.14 3.90 1.16
CA LYS A 295 4.39 4.17 -0.07
C LYS A 295 4.21 5.67 -0.27
N THR A 296 3.64 6.09 -1.41
CA THR A 296 3.42 7.51 -1.72
C THR A 296 2.64 8.25 -0.62
N GLU A 297 1.60 7.64 -0.08
CA GLU A 297 0.77 8.24 0.97
C GLU A 297 1.49 8.42 2.30
N ASN A 298 2.48 7.56 2.57
CA ASN A 298 3.26 7.62 3.80
C ASN A 298 4.29 8.74 3.73
N VAL A 299 4.92 8.92 2.57
CA VAL A 299 5.78 10.09 2.31
C VAL A 299 4.95 11.37 2.39
N LEU A 300 3.74 11.37 1.81
CA LEU A 300 2.87 12.55 1.80
C LEU A 300 2.50 12.98 3.23
N TRP A 301 2.17 12.01 4.10
CA TRP A 301 1.95 12.28 5.51
C TRP A 301 3.18 12.93 6.14
N ARG A 302 4.37 12.37 5.98
CA ARG A 302 5.60 12.91 6.58
C ARG A 302 5.94 14.33 6.11
N LEU A 303 5.79 14.62 4.81
CA LEU A 303 5.96 15.98 4.29
C LEU A 303 4.98 16.96 4.94
N GLN A 304 3.75 16.52 5.21
CA GLN A 304 2.74 17.32 5.90
C GLN A 304 2.98 17.48 7.41
N HIS A 305 3.92 16.71 7.97
CA HIS A 305 4.29 16.71 9.38
C HIS A 305 5.73 17.21 9.60
N GLY A 306 6.25 18.02 8.69
CA GLY A 306 7.38 18.92 8.97
C GLY A 306 8.74 18.53 8.38
N GLU A 307 8.87 17.42 7.67
CA GLU A 307 10.18 16.93 7.23
C GLU A 307 10.91 17.78 6.18
N VAL A 308 10.23 18.77 5.62
CA VAL A 308 10.84 19.73 4.70
C VAL A 308 10.62 21.17 5.16
N ASP A 309 10.12 21.37 6.37
CA ASP A 309 9.76 22.69 6.86
C ASP A 309 11.02 23.47 7.27
N GLY A 310 11.13 24.70 6.76
CA GLY A 310 12.23 25.62 7.05
C GLY A 310 13.59 25.24 6.47
N ILE A 311 13.65 24.26 5.57
CA ILE A 311 14.83 24.04 4.70
C ILE A 311 14.54 24.56 3.29
N ALA A 312 15.60 24.83 2.53
CA ALA A 312 15.50 25.31 1.15
C ALA A 312 16.57 24.64 0.26
N PRO A 313 16.49 23.31 0.05
CA PRO A 313 17.46 22.61 -0.79
C PRO A 313 17.41 23.11 -2.23
N LYS A 314 18.56 23.05 -2.91
CA LYS A 314 18.63 23.34 -4.34
C LYS A 314 17.94 22.23 -5.14
N VAL A 315 18.13 20.99 -4.72
CA VAL A 315 17.57 19.81 -5.37
C VAL A 315 16.96 18.85 -4.33
N ALA A 316 15.79 18.30 -4.66
CA ALA A 316 15.20 17.14 -3.99
C ALA A 316 15.23 15.95 -4.96
N VAL A 317 15.80 14.83 -4.55
CA VAL A 317 15.75 13.56 -5.29
C VAL A 317 14.55 12.77 -4.75
N LEU A 318 13.60 12.44 -5.62
CA LEU A 318 12.41 11.67 -5.27
C LEU A 318 12.43 10.32 -6.00
N MET A 319 12.43 9.22 -5.25
CA MET A 319 12.19 7.87 -5.77
C MET A 319 11.20 7.15 -4.85
N ILE A 320 10.02 6.80 -5.37
CA ILE A 320 8.98 6.18 -4.56
C ILE A 320 7.99 5.42 -5.45
N GLY A 321 7.40 4.35 -4.92
CA GLY A 321 6.30 3.61 -5.57
C GLY A 321 6.48 2.10 -5.58
N THR A 322 7.70 1.59 -5.34
CA THR A 322 7.97 0.13 -5.37
C THR A 322 7.21 -0.64 -4.29
N ASN A 323 6.84 0.01 -3.19
CA ASN A 323 6.02 -0.60 -2.14
C ASN A 323 4.52 -0.51 -2.44
N ASN A 324 4.06 0.44 -3.25
CA ASN A 324 2.67 0.48 -3.74
C ASN A 324 2.44 -0.74 -4.64
N THR A 325 3.38 -1.00 -5.55
CA THR A 325 3.36 -2.18 -6.42
C THR A 325 3.61 -3.48 -5.64
N GLY A 326 4.63 -3.50 -4.76
CA GLY A 326 5.03 -4.71 -4.03
C GLY A 326 4.04 -5.21 -2.97
N ASP A 327 3.43 -4.30 -2.22
CA ASP A 327 2.51 -4.65 -1.11
C ASP A 327 1.08 -4.87 -1.61
N ARG A 328 0.61 -4.00 -2.52
CA ARG A 328 -0.80 -3.97 -2.93
C ARG A 328 -1.04 -4.42 -4.36
N GLN A 329 -0.01 -4.66 -5.16
CA GLN A 329 -0.12 -4.79 -6.63
C GLN A 329 -1.02 -3.69 -7.20
N GLU A 330 -0.75 -2.47 -6.72
CA GLU A 330 -1.60 -1.32 -6.97
C GLU A 330 -1.61 -0.96 -8.47
N ASP A 331 -2.75 -0.45 -8.95
CA ASP A 331 -2.88 0.05 -10.32
C ASP A 331 -1.77 1.09 -10.58
N PRO A 332 -0.98 0.95 -11.65
CA PRO A 332 0.07 1.91 -11.96
C PRO A 332 -0.41 3.37 -12.04
N ARG A 333 -1.68 3.59 -12.43
CA ARG A 333 -2.29 4.92 -12.50
C ARG A 333 -2.51 5.54 -11.13
N THR A 334 -2.93 4.77 -10.13
CA THR A 334 -3.12 5.29 -8.76
C THR A 334 -1.76 5.55 -8.08
N THR A 335 -0.78 4.67 -8.30
CA THR A 335 0.60 4.90 -7.84
C THR A 335 1.18 6.17 -8.48
N ALA A 336 1.04 6.35 -9.79
CA ALA A 336 1.47 7.55 -10.50
C ALA A 336 0.73 8.82 -10.00
N ALA A 337 -0.56 8.73 -9.69
CA ALA A 337 -1.29 9.84 -9.07
C ALA A 337 -0.72 10.20 -7.69
N GLY A 338 -0.32 9.20 -6.89
CA GLY A 338 0.42 9.40 -5.64
C GLY A 338 1.74 10.15 -5.84
N VAL A 339 2.53 9.75 -6.84
CA VAL A 339 3.78 10.45 -7.21
C VAL A 339 3.49 11.89 -7.63
N ARG A 340 2.47 12.13 -8.46
CA ARG A 340 2.04 13.49 -8.83
C ARG A 340 1.71 14.31 -7.59
N ARG A 341 0.91 13.77 -6.67
CA ARG A 341 0.50 14.46 -5.45
C ARG A 341 1.70 14.85 -4.57
N LEU A 342 2.74 14.02 -4.52
CA LEU A 342 3.99 14.32 -3.83
C LEU A 342 4.78 15.43 -4.52
N LEU A 343 4.87 15.41 -5.84
CA LEU A 343 5.50 16.51 -6.60
C LEU A 343 4.80 17.83 -6.32
N ASP A 344 3.46 17.84 -6.29
CA ASP A 344 2.67 19.04 -5.99
C ASP A 344 2.91 19.52 -4.56
N GLU A 345 2.96 18.60 -3.58
CA GLU A 345 3.28 18.94 -2.18
C GLU A 345 4.67 19.57 -2.05
N LEU A 346 5.69 18.96 -2.68
CA LEU A 346 7.05 19.45 -2.66
C LEU A 346 7.18 20.81 -3.35
N ARG A 347 6.52 21.01 -4.49
CA ARG A 347 6.53 22.31 -5.19
C ARG A 347 5.85 23.41 -4.37
N ALA A 348 4.83 23.07 -3.58
CA ALA A 348 4.16 24.01 -2.68
C ALA A 348 5.05 24.38 -1.47
N ARG A 349 5.67 23.38 -0.82
CA ARG A 349 6.50 23.59 0.37
C ARG A 349 7.89 24.15 0.07
N LEU A 350 8.45 23.76 -1.07
CA LEU A 350 9.81 24.05 -1.51
C LEU A 350 9.82 24.73 -2.91
N PRO A 351 9.24 25.93 -3.06
CA PRO A 351 9.02 26.54 -4.38
C PRO A 351 10.30 26.84 -5.16
N GLY A 352 11.42 27.06 -4.45
CA GLY A 352 12.75 27.30 -5.04
C GLY A 352 13.54 26.02 -5.36
N THR A 353 13.07 24.85 -4.94
CA THR A 353 13.76 23.56 -5.10
C THR A 353 13.41 22.93 -6.43
N ARG A 354 14.42 22.43 -7.15
CA ARG A 354 14.23 21.53 -8.30
C ARG A 354 14.04 20.10 -7.81
N ILE A 355 13.23 19.32 -8.49
CA ILE A 355 12.97 17.92 -8.17
C ILE A 355 13.58 17.04 -9.24
N LEU A 356 14.51 16.16 -8.87
CA LEU A 356 14.99 15.06 -9.68
C LEU A 356 14.11 13.85 -9.36
N LEU A 357 13.15 13.56 -10.23
CA LEU A 357 12.28 12.40 -10.13
C LEU A 357 12.97 11.20 -10.77
N LEU A 358 13.31 10.22 -9.96
CA LEU A 358 13.87 8.96 -10.47
C LEU A 358 12.74 8.02 -10.89
N ALA A 359 13.01 7.23 -11.93
CA ALA A 359 12.25 6.02 -12.19
C ALA A 359 12.25 5.11 -10.95
N VAL A 360 11.12 4.45 -10.69
CA VAL A 360 11.05 3.34 -9.74
C VAL A 360 11.98 2.25 -10.21
N PHE A 361 12.92 1.88 -9.35
CA PHE A 361 13.98 0.94 -9.67
C PHE A 361 13.47 -0.46 -9.98
N PRO A 362 14.30 -1.26 -10.69
CA PRO A 362 13.95 -2.62 -10.97
C PRO A 362 13.94 -3.49 -9.69
N ARG A 363 12.85 -4.25 -9.47
CA ARG A 363 12.75 -5.41 -8.57
C ARG A 363 12.43 -6.75 -9.26
N SER A 364 12.62 -7.89 -8.61
CA SER A 364 12.46 -9.23 -9.21
C SER A 364 13.50 -9.52 -10.29
N GLU A 365 13.80 -10.80 -10.51
CA GLU A 365 14.91 -11.21 -11.38
C GLU A 365 14.58 -10.99 -12.86
N ARG A 366 13.36 -11.35 -13.29
CA ARG A 366 13.00 -11.36 -14.70
C ARG A 366 12.30 -10.09 -15.12
N SER A 367 12.54 -9.67 -16.36
CA SER A 367 11.92 -8.48 -16.96
C SER A 367 10.40 -8.62 -17.14
N ASP A 368 9.88 -9.84 -17.13
CA ASP A 368 8.47 -10.19 -17.24
C ASP A 368 7.83 -10.58 -15.89
N ASP A 369 8.46 -10.32 -14.75
CA ASP A 369 7.80 -10.50 -13.46
C ASP A 369 6.71 -9.43 -13.24
N VAL A 370 5.61 -9.80 -12.57
CA VAL A 370 4.44 -8.91 -12.38
C VAL A 370 4.85 -7.57 -11.75
N LEU A 371 5.64 -7.62 -10.67
CA LEU A 371 6.06 -6.41 -9.95
C LEU A 371 7.04 -5.55 -10.77
N ARG A 372 7.86 -6.18 -11.63
CA ARG A 372 8.72 -5.48 -12.59
C ARG A 372 7.88 -4.76 -13.65
N ARG A 373 6.84 -5.41 -14.19
CA ARG A 373 5.92 -4.76 -15.15
C ARG A 373 5.18 -3.58 -14.54
N LEU A 374 4.65 -3.73 -13.32
CA LEU A 374 3.97 -2.64 -12.61
C LEU A 374 4.91 -1.44 -12.40
N ASN A 375 6.16 -1.67 -11.95
CA ASN A 375 7.14 -0.57 -11.84
C ASN A 375 7.40 0.11 -13.19
N ASN A 376 7.52 -0.66 -14.28
CA ASN A 376 7.74 -0.12 -15.61
C ASN A 376 6.55 0.69 -16.13
N GLU A 377 5.32 0.25 -15.87
CA GLU A 377 4.09 0.98 -16.22
C GLU A 377 3.99 2.29 -15.43
N VAL A 378 4.30 2.27 -14.13
CA VAL A 378 4.41 3.50 -13.32
C VAL A 378 5.46 4.44 -13.92
N ASN A 379 6.64 3.92 -14.29
CA ASN A 379 7.71 4.71 -14.91
C ASN A 379 7.28 5.37 -16.23
N GLY A 380 6.53 4.64 -17.06
CA GLY A 380 5.95 5.20 -18.29
C GLY A 380 5.07 6.41 -18.00
N LEU A 381 4.22 6.34 -16.97
CA LEU A 381 3.32 7.43 -16.58
C LEU A 381 4.08 8.61 -15.95
N ILE A 382 4.94 8.36 -14.96
CA ILE A 382 5.61 9.44 -14.21
C ILE A 382 6.69 10.16 -15.03
N SER A 383 7.20 9.53 -16.10
CA SER A 383 8.15 10.19 -17.01
C SER A 383 7.54 11.46 -17.64
N GLY A 384 6.23 11.45 -17.91
CA GLY A 384 5.48 12.59 -18.42
C GLY A 384 5.26 13.71 -17.41
N PHE A 385 5.73 13.56 -16.16
CA PHE A 385 5.56 14.56 -15.12
C PHE A 385 6.65 15.63 -15.10
N ALA A 386 7.75 15.39 -15.80
CA ALA A 386 8.85 16.34 -15.90
C ALA A 386 8.48 17.54 -16.79
N ASP A 387 8.87 18.73 -16.34
CA ASP A 387 8.75 19.98 -17.12
C ASP A 387 10.12 20.43 -17.70
N GLY A 388 11.19 19.66 -17.42
CA GLY A 388 12.56 19.93 -17.84
C GLY A 388 13.22 21.13 -17.13
N ARG A 389 12.55 21.77 -16.17
CA ARG A 389 13.01 22.99 -15.49
C ARG A 389 12.99 22.86 -13.97
N ASN A 390 11.81 22.60 -13.40
CA ASN A 390 11.60 22.41 -11.98
C ASN A 390 11.50 20.92 -11.62
N ILE A 391 11.06 20.09 -12.54
CA ILE A 391 10.96 18.64 -12.39
C ILE A 391 11.70 18.01 -13.57
N VAL A 392 12.76 17.26 -13.26
CA VAL A 392 13.56 16.51 -14.22
C VAL A 392 13.35 15.04 -13.94
N PHE A 393 12.95 14.26 -14.95
CA PHE A 393 12.84 12.81 -14.83
C PHE A 393 14.14 12.15 -15.27
N LEU A 394 14.60 11.15 -14.52
CA LEU A 394 15.78 10.37 -14.84
C LEU A 394 15.50 8.88 -14.61
N ASN A 395 15.72 8.08 -15.66
CA ASN A 395 15.65 6.63 -15.59
C ASN A 395 17.06 6.05 -15.74
N ILE A 396 17.56 5.43 -14.68
CA ILE A 396 18.87 4.76 -14.67
C ILE A 396 18.74 3.23 -14.59
N ASN A 397 17.54 2.68 -14.80
CA ASN A 397 17.25 1.27 -14.53
C ASN A 397 18.14 0.30 -15.32
N GLU A 398 18.59 0.70 -16.51
CA GLU A 398 19.47 -0.11 -17.36
C GLU A 398 20.85 -0.35 -16.71
N HIS A 399 21.30 0.53 -15.82
CA HIS A 399 22.57 0.36 -15.09
C HIS A 399 22.50 -0.75 -14.04
N PHE A 400 21.31 -1.16 -13.61
CA PHE A 400 21.14 -2.25 -12.63
C PHE A 400 20.91 -3.61 -13.29
N THR A 401 20.61 -3.64 -14.59
CA THR A 401 20.19 -4.87 -15.28
C THR A 401 21.25 -5.37 -16.25
N GLY A 402 21.41 -6.69 -16.31
CA GLY A 402 22.27 -7.36 -17.28
C GLY A 402 21.63 -7.57 -18.65
N ALA A 403 22.31 -8.34 -19.50
CA ALA A 403 21.83 -8.71 -20.82
C ALA A 403 20.43 -9.37 -20.74
N GLY A 404 19.49 -8.91 -21.58
CA GLY A 404 18.10 -9.37 -21.54
C GLY A 404 17.22 -8.73 -20.47
N GLY A 405 17.74 -7.75 -19.72
CA GLY A 405 16.99 -6.99 -18.71
C GLY A 405 16.81 -7.71 -17.37
N SER A 406 17.63 -8.73 -17.11
CA SER A 406 17.62 -9.44 -15.83
C SER A 406 18.28 -8.62 -14.72
N LEU A 407 17.73 -8.68 -13.52
CA LEU A 407 18.32 -8.04 -12.34
C LEU A 407 19.25 -9.03 -11.63
N SER A 408 20.53 -8.65 -11.49
CA SER A 408 21.54 -9.51 -10.87
C SER A 408 21.50 -9.41 -9.34
N ARG A 409 21.68 -10.56 -8.67
CA ARG A 409 21.90 -10.62 -7.21
C ARG A 409 23.24 -10.02 -6.78
N GLU A 410 24.16 -9.80 -7.72
CA GLU A 410 25.41 -9.07 -7.44
C GLU A 410 25.17 -7.57 -7.24
N VAL A 411 24.05 -7.03 -7.74
CA VAL A 411 23.65 -5.63 -7.60
C VAL A 411 22.59 -5.49 -6.51
N MET A 412 21.55 -6.33 -6.55
CA MET A 412 20.48 -6.37 -5.57
C MET A 412 20.32 -7.80 -5.03
N PRO A 413 20.96 -8.16 -3.90
CA PRO A 413 21.03 -9.55 -3.42
C PRO A 413 19.67 -10.23 -3.21
N ASP A 414 18.68 -9.45 -2.77
CA ASP A 414 17.29 -9.86 -2.57
C ASP A 414 16.37 -9.53 -3.76
N LEU A 415 16.95 -9.06 -4.86
CA LEU A 415 16.27 -8.58 -6.06
C LEU A 415 15.34 -7.38 -5.80
N LEU A 416 15.68 -6.53 -4.82
CA LEU A 416 14.95 -5.30 -4.51
C LEU A 416 15.88 -4.17 -4.03
N HIS A 417 16.75 -4.44 -3.05
CA HIS A 417 17.58 -3.44 -2.41
C HIS A 417 19.01 -3.49 -2.98
N PRO A 418 19.56 -2.36 -3.46
CA PRO A 418 20.97 -2.27 -3.86
C PRO A 418 21.90 -2.62 -2.69
N ASN A 419 22.97 -3.35 -2.97
CA ASN A 419 24.14 -3.39 -2.08
C ASN A 419 25.06 -2.18 -2.34
N GLU A 420 26.22 -2.09 -1.67
CA GLU A 420 27.20 -1.01 -1.85
C GLU A 420 27.57 -0.79 -3.33
N HIS A 421 27.76 -1.86 -4.12
CA HIS A 421 28.04 -1.75 -5.55
C HIS A 421 26.85 -1.19 -6.34
N GLY A 422 25.63 -1.63 -6.03
CA GLY A 422 24.42 -1.06 -6.63
C GLY A 422 24.24 0.43 -6.29
N TYR A 423 24.59 0.86 -5.08
CA TYR A 423 24.61 2.28 -4.72
C TYR A 423 25.68 3.07 -5.49
N GLU A 424 26.84 2.49 -5.80
CA GLU A 424 27.83 3.12 -6.68
C GLU A 424 27.26 3.35 -8.08
N LEU A 425 26.65 2.31 -8.68
CA LEU A 425 26.02 2.40 -10.00
C LEU A 425 24.93 3.48 -10.03
N TRP A 426 24.15 3.60 -8.95
CA TRP A 426 23.19 4.68 -8.80
C TRP A 426 23.89 6.04 -8.80
N ALA A 427 24.88 6.24 -7.92
CA ALA A 427 25.57 7.52 -7.81
C ALA A 427 26.22 7.95 -9.14
N ASP A 428 26.93 7.04 -9.81
CA ASP A 428 27.59 7.29 -11.08
C ASP A 428 26.60 7.68 -12.18
N ALA A 429 25.52 6.91 -12.34
CA ALA A 429 24.51 7.16 -13.38
C ALA A 429 23.71 8.45 -13.13
N MET A 430 23.53 8.85 -11.87
CA MET A 430 22.79 10.05 -11.50
C MET A 430 23.65 11.32 -11.51
N ALA A 431 24.96 11.20 -11.28
CA ALA A 431 25.86 12.33 -11.05
C ALA A 431 25.81 13.43 -12.12
N PRO A 432 25.82 13.14 -13.44
CA PRO A 432 25.82 14.19 -14.46
C PRO A 432 24.58 15.10 -14.36
N THR A 433 23.39 14.49 -14.21
CA THR A 433 22.12 15.20 -14.11
C THR A 433 22.03 15.98 -12.81
N LEU A 434 22.37 15.34 -11.68
CA LEU A 434 22.29 15.97 -10.37
C LEU A 434 23.25 17.18 -10.25
N GLN A 435 24.49 17.05 -10.72
CA GLN A 435 25.47 18.13 -10.70
C GLN A 435 25.01 19.32 -11.56
N ALA A 436 24.46 19.07 -12.75
CA ALA A 436 23.89 20.12 -13.59
C ALA A 436 22.76 20.88 -12.86
N MET A 437 21.89 20.17 -12.13
CA MET A 437 20.80 20.78 -11.38
C MET A 437 21.25 21.57 -10.15
N LEU A 438 22.28 21.08 -9.43
CA LEU A 438 22.88 21.76 -8.26
C LEU A 438 23.62 23.04 -8.65
N ASN A 439 24.22 23.07 -9.85
CA ASN A 439 25.00 24.20 -10.36
C ASN A 439 24.15 25.24 -11.11
N ALA A 440 22.95 24.88 -11.56
CA ALA A 440 22.10 25.79 -12.30
C ALA A 440 21.53 26.91 -11.40
N PRO A 441 21.46 28.18 -11.85
CA PRO A 441 20.98 29.31 -11.06
C PRO A 441 19.58 29.08 -10.49
N SER A 442 19.26 29.63 -9.32
CA SER A 442 17.94 29.45 -8.70
C SER A 442 16.82 30.00 -9.58
N THR A 443 15.68 29.32 -9.65
CA THR A 443 14.53 29.77 -10.47
C THR A 443 13.92 31.09 -9.99
N GLN A 444 14.12 31.47 -8.72
CA GLN A 444 13.69 32.77 -8.17
C GLN A 444 14.58 33.95 -8.59
N THR A 445 15.88 33.73 -8.84
CA THR A 445 16.77 34.81 -9.32
C THR A 445 16.49 35.17 -10.79
N ALA A 446 16.02 34.22 -11.59
CA ALA A 446 15.65 34.46 -12.99
C ALA A 446 14.44 35.41 -13.15
N THR A 447 13.44 35.32 -12.26
CA THR A 447 12.26 36.21 -12.29
C THR A 447 12.58 37.63 -11.83
N HIS A 448 13.51 37.82 -10.89
CA HIS A 448 13.94 39.17 -10.49
C HIS A 448 14.86 39.83 -11.52
N ALA A 449 15.72 39.05 -12.21
CA ALA A 449 16.57 39.58 -13.29
C ALA A 449 15.74 40.03 -14.51
N ALA A 450 14.64 39.35 -14.82
CA ALA A 450 13.74 39.74 -15.91
C ALA A 450 12.91 40.99 -15.59
N ALA A 451 12.59 41.24 -14.31
CA ALA A 451 11.85 42.43 -13.86
C ALA A 451 12.73 43.69 -13.70
N ALA A 452 14.06 43.54 -13.65
CA ALA A 452 15.01 44.63 -13.48
C ALA A 452 15.59 45.16 -14.80
N ALA A 453 15.21 44.60 -15.95
CA ALA A 453 15.62 45.11 -17.25
C ALA A 453 14.84 46.40 -17.58
N PRO A 454 15.51 47.55 -17.80
CA PRO A 454 14.82 48.76 -18.21
C PRO A 454 14.18 48.55 -19.60
N PRO A 455 12.99 49.12 -19.86
CA PRO A 455 12.36 49.00 -21.17
C PRO A 455 13.28 49.62 -22.22
N ALA A 456 13.54 48.87 -23.30
CA ALA A 456 14.31 49.34 -24.43
C ALA A 456 13.64 50.61 -25.01
N SER A 457 14.37 51.72 -25.00
CA SER A 457 13.94 52.99 -25.58
C SER A 457 13.53 52.79 -27.04
N ALA A 458 12.26 53.06 -27.32
CA ALA A 458 11.76 53.14 -28.68
C ALA A 458 12.39 54.35 -29.38
N VAL A 459 13.19 54.07 -30.41
CA VAL A 459 13.60 55.06 -31.41
C VAL A 459 12.38 55.33 -32.28
N GLN A 460 11.87 56.56 -32.27
CA GLN A 460 10.90 57.04 -33.26
C GLN A 460 11.64 57.77 -34.40
N PRO A 461 11.15 57.66 -35.65
CA PRO A 461 11.70 58.38 -36.80
C PRO A 461 11.37 59.88 -36.80
#